data_AF-A0A941VP17-F1
#
_entry.id   AF-A0A941VP17-F1
#
_cell.length_a   1.000
_cell.length_b   1.000
_cell.length_c   1.000
_cell.angle_alpha   90.00
_cell.angle_beta   90.00
_cell.angle_gamma   90.00
#
_symmetry.space_group_name_H-M   'P 1'
#
loop_
_entity.id
_entity.type
_entity.pdbx_description
1 polymer ?
#
loop_
_entity_poly.entity_id
_entity_poly.type
_entity_poly.pdbx_seq_one_letter_code
_entity_poly.pdbx_strand_id
1 'polypeptide(L)'
;MATPSPSEAVKRPQIPAKYVLTVSAQEDSWIKVSIDQGTPSEHTLKAGGQIRLEGQNGFNLLIGNAGGIRLNLDGKPVQVPGKRGEVVNLHLP
;
A
#
# COMPACT_ATOMS: atom_id res chain seq x y z
N MET A 1 -9.51 46.79 -14.60
CA MET A 1 -9.10 45.43 -15.04
C MET A 1 -7.90 45.01 -14.21
N ALA A 2 -8.08 43.99 -13.37
CA ALA A 2 -7.07 43.05 -12.88
C ALA A 2 -7.77 42.21 -11.80
N THR A 3 -8.28 41.04 -12.20
CA THR A 3 -8.78 40.00 -11.29
C THR A 3 -7.65 39.54 -10.36
N PRO A 4 -7.87 39.34 -9.05
CA PRO A 4 -6.94 38.55 -8.26
C PRO A 4 -7.02 37.08 -8.70
N SER A 5 -5.84 36.49 -8.90
CA SER A 5 -5.60 35.16 -9.44
C SER A 5 -6.27 34.04 -8.62
N PRO A 6 -6.83 33.00 -9.27
CA PRO A 6 -7.30 31.81 -8.60
C PRO A 6 -6.12 30.86 -8.40
N SER A 7 -5.40 30.98 -7.29
CA SER A 7 -4.48 29.90 -6.89
C SER A 7 -4.10 29.94 -5.41
N GLU A 8 -5.10 30.04 -4.54
CA GLU A 8 -5.02 29.32 -3.26
C GLU A 8 -5.32 27.84 -3.52
N ALA A 9 -4.46 27.19 -4.32
CA ALA A 9 -4.32 25.74 -4.24
C ALA A 9 -3.66 25.47 -2.89
N VAL A 10 -4.51 25.33 -1.87
CA VAL A 10 -4.21 25.00 -0.49
C VAL A 10 -2.93 24.18 -0.40
N LYS A 11 -1.82 24.82 -0.01
CA LYS A 11 -0.65 24.14 0.53
C LYS A 11 -1.09 23.46 1.82
N ARG A 12 -1.68 22.26 1.68
CA ARG A 12 -1.91 21.37 2.81
C ARG A 12 -0.54 21.05 3.41
N PRO A 13 -0.41 20.96 4.74
CA PRO A 13 0.88 20.68 5.36
C PRO A 13 1.48 19.44 4.69
N GLN A 14 2.74 19.55 4.25
CA GLN A 14 3.50 18.39 3.82
C GLN A 14 3.79 17.59 5.10
N ILE A 15 2.82 16.76 5.48
CA ILE A 15 2.97 15.70 6.48
C ILE A 15 4.20 14.89 6.03
N PRO A 16 5.16 14.55 6.92
CA PRO A 16 6.40 13.85 6.58
C PRO A 16 6.10 12.71 5.62
N ALA A 17 6.91 12.57 4.56
CA ALA A 17 6.62 11.75 3.37
C ALA A 17 5.95 10.43 3.76
N LYS A 18 4.63 10.42 3.68
CA LYS A 18 3.81 9.25 3.99
C LYS A 18 3.78 8.40 2.73
N TYR A 19 4.32 7.20 2.83
CA TYR A 19 4.09 6.19 1.82
C TYR A 19 2.67 5.66 1.96
N VAL A 20 1.99 5.52 0.84
CA VAL A 20 0.63 4.98 0.79
C VAL A 20 0.65 3.70 -0.03
N LEU A 21 0.51 2.57 0.67
CA LEU A 21 0.43 1.26 0.06
C LEU A 21 -1.02 0.85 -0.13
N THR A 22 -1.38 0.54 -1.37
CA THR A 22 -2.68 -0.06 -1.71
C THR A 22 -2.46 -1.53 -2.03
N VAL A 23 -3.22 -2.40 -1.38
CA VAL A 23 -3.19 -3.84 -1.60
C VAL A 23 -4.54 -4.27 -2.13
N SER A 24 -4.58 -4.84 -3.33
CA SER A 24 -5.80 -5.32 -3.97
C SER A 24 -5.68 -6.82 -4.20
N ALA A 25 -6.67 -7.59 -3.73
CA ALA A 25 -6.72 -9.03 -3.90
C ALA A 25 -7.58 -9.37 -5.12
N GLN A 26 -7.00 -10.12 -6.06
CA GLN A 26 -7.72 -10.74 -7.17
C GLN A 26 -8.32 -12.09 -6.76
N GLU A 27 -7.70 -12.77 -5.80
CA GLU A 27 -8.14 -14.05 -5.23
C GLU A 27 -8.12 -13.98 -3.70
N ASP A 28 -8.83 -14.90 -3.04
CA ASP A 28 -8.79 -15.02 -1.58
C ASP A 28 -7.34 -15.19 -1.09
N SER A 29 -6.89 -14.22 -0.30
CA SER A 29 -5.49 -14.07 0.10
C SER A 29 -5.41 -13.47 1.49
N TRP A 30 -4.29 -13.64 2.18
CA TRP A 30 -4.05 -12.99 3.45
C TRP A 30 -2.71 -12.29 3.42
N ILE A 31 -2.62 -11.16 4.10
CA ILE A 31 -1.37 -10.40 4.20
C ILE A 31 -1.12 -10.07 5.66
N LYS A 32 0.13 -10.15 6.08
CA LYS A 32 0.59 -9.63 7.35
C LYS A 32 1.52 -8.48 7.08
N VAL A 33 1.16 -7.29 7.51
CA VAL A 33 1.89 -6.05 7.26
C VAL A 33 2.42 -5.44 8.55
N SER A 34 3.68 -5.06 8.57
CA SER A 34 4.30 -4.27 9.64
C SER A 34 4.66 -2.91 9.06
N ILE A 35 4.14 -1.85 9.66
CA ILE A 35 4.35 -0.47 9.22
C ILE A 35 5.37 0.17 10.15
N ASP A 36 6.40 0.82 9.61
CA ASP A 36 7.38 1.60 10.40
C ASP A 36 8.06 0.81 11.52
N GLN A 37 8.34 -0.48 11.30
CA GLN A 37 8.86 -1.43 12.31
C GLN A 37 7.93 -1.62 13.54
N GLY A 38 6.67 -1.20 13.43
CA GLY A 38 5.64 -1.43 14.43
C GLY A 38 5.12 -2.86 14.47
N THR A 39 4.08 -3.08 15.27
CA THR A 39 3.45 -4.39 15.42
C THR A 39 2.84 -4.86 14.09
N PRO A 40 3.14 -6.09 13.64
CA PRO A 40 2.52 -6.65 12.45
C PRO A 40 1.02 -6.88 12.65
N SER A 41 0.23 -6.44 11.68
CA SER A 41 -1.21 -6.68 11.59
C SER A 41 -1.52 -7.63 10.44
N GLU A 42 -2.38 -8.61 10.68
CA GLU A 42 -2.83 -9.55 9.66
C GLU A 42 -4.20 -9.15 9.12
N HIS A 43 -4.33 -9.18 7.80
CA HIS A 43 -5.52 -8.82 7.06
C HIS A 43 -5.83 -9.91 6.04
N THR A 44 -7.01 -10.51 6.15
CA THR A 44 -7.52 -11.43 5.16
C THR A 44 -8.35 -10.65 4.14
N LEU A 45 -7.97 -10.76 2.87
CA LEU A 45 -8.65 -10.14 1.74
C LEU A 45 -9.38 -11.21 0.94
N LYS A 46 -10.66 -10.98 0.68
CA LYS A 46 -11.43 -11.77 -0.30
C LYS A 46 -11.09 -11.33 -1.72
N ALA A 47 -11.36 -12.19 -2.69
CA ALA A 47 -11.28 -11.84 -4.11
C ALA A 47 -12.06 -10.54 -4.40
N GLY A 48 -11.42 -9.58 -5.07
CA GLY A 48 -11.94 -8.23 -5.31
C GLY A 48 -11.78 -7.25 -4.13
N GLY A 49 -11.30 -7.73 -2.98
CA GLY A 49 -11.06 -6.91 -1.80
C GLY A 49 -9.85 -5.99 -1.95
N GLN A 50 -9.87 -4.86 -1.24
CA GLN A 50 -8.77 -3.92 -1.25
C GLN A 50 -8.60 -3.27 0.12
N ILE A 51 -7.36 -3.08 0.55
CA ILE A 51 -7.01 -2.26 1.71
C ILE A 51 -5.99 -1.19 1.33
N ARG A 52 -6.02 -0.09 2.07
CA ARG A 52 -5.04 0.99 1.97
C ARG A 52 -4.34 1.14 3.32
N LEU A 53 -3.02 1.24 3.27
CA LEU A 53 -2.13 1.31 4.42
C LEU A 53 -1.27 2.56 4.25
N GLU A 54 -1.00 3.25 5.35
CA GLU A 54 -0.18 4.46 5.39
C GLU A 54 0.97 4.24 6.37
N GLY A 55 2.19 4.58 5.94
CA GLY A 55 3.42 4.46 6.74
C GLY A 55 4.36 5.62 6.44
N GLN A 56 5.35 5.85 7.30
CA GLN A 56 6.31 6.96 7.17
C GLN A 56 7.71 6.50 6.75
N ASN A 57 8.07 5.26 7.05
CA ASN A 57 9.43 4.74 7.03
C ASN A 57 9.57 3.48 6.18
N GLY A 58 8.49 2.70 6.06
CA GLY A 58 8.41 1.57 5.14
C GLY A 58 7.47 0.46 5.62
N PHE A 59 7.34 -0.57 4.78
CA PHE A 59 6.43 -1.68 5.00
C PHE A 59 7.15 -3.02 4.89
N ASN A 60 6.88 -3.91 5.84
CA ASN A 60 7.22 -5.32 5.72
C ASN A 60 5.93 -6.12 5.51
N LEU A 61 5.82 -6.81 4.39
CA LEU A 61 4.63 -7.53 3.97
C LEU A 61 4.94 -9.02 3.84
N LEU A 62 4.18 -9.85 4.53
CA LEU A 62 4.13 -11.29 4.29
C LEU A 62 2.79 -11.61 3.64
N ILE A 63 2.82 -12.07 2.40
CA ILE A 63 1.63 -12.23 1.56
C ILE A 63 1.45 -13.72 1.29
N GLY A 64 0.34 -14.29 1.75
CA GLY A 64 -0.08 -15.63 1.38
C GLY A 64 -1.01 -15.61 0.17
N ASN A 65 -0.77 -16.52 -0.78
CA ASN A 65 -1.38 -16.52 -2.11
C ASN A 65 -0.92 -15.30 -2.96
N ALA A 66 0.39 -15.07 -2.99
CA ALA A 66 1.03 -13.92 -3.64
C ALA A 66 0.63 -13.68 -5.10
N GLY A 67 0.42 -14.74 -5.88
CA GLY A 67 -0.02 -14.65 -7.28
C GLY A 67 -1.39 -13.99 -7.47
N GLY A 68 -2.21 -13.93 -6.41
CA GLY A 68 -3.52 -13.32 -6.40
C GLY A 68 -3.55 -11.90 -5.83
N ILE A 69 -2.40 -11.27 -5.52
CA ILE A 69 -2.34 -9.93 -4.92
C ILE A 69 -1.68 -8.93 -5.89
N ARG A 70 -2.21 -7.70 -5.91
CA ARG A 70 -1.57 -6.54 -6.52
C ARG A 70 -1.23 -5.51 -5.46
N LEU A 71 -0.02 -4.98 -5.53
CA LEU A 71 0.48 -3.94 -4.64
C LEU A 71 0.74 -2.66 -5.43
N ASN A 72 0.41 -1.54 -4.83
CA ASN A 72 0.64 -0.21 -5.38
C ASN A 72 1.18 0.71 -4.29
N LEU A 73 2.45 1.12 -4.39
CA LEU A 73 3.10 2.03 -3.46
C LEU A 73 3.13 3.43 -4.07
N ASP A 74 2.48 4.40 -3.42
CA ASP A 74 2.34 5.79 -3.91
C ASP A 74 1.83 5.90 -5.35
N GLY A 75 0.88 5.03 -5.69
CA GLY A 75 0.32 4.97 -7.04
C GLY A 75 1.21 4.23 -8.06
N LYS A 76 2.38 3.74 -7.67
CA LYS A 76 3.25 2.92 -8.53
C LYS A 76 3.02 1.43 -8.28
N PRO A 77 2.75 0.63 -9.32
CA PRO A 77 2.61 -0.80 -9.16
C PRO A 77 3.93 -1.42 -8.69
N VAL A 78 3.83 -2.26 -7.67
CA VAL A 78 4.94 -3.02 -7.10
C VAL A 78 4.78 -4.46 -7.55
N GLN A 79 5.88 -5.02 -8.06
CA GLN A 79 5.90 -6.40 -8.52
C GLN A 79 5.98 -7.33 -7.31
N VAL A 80 5.05 -8.27 -7.22
CA VAL A 80 5.01 -9.28 -6.16
C VAL A 80 5.69 -10.54 -6.70
N PRO A 81 6.88 -10.92 -6.21
CA PRO A 81 7.58 -12.10 -6.68
C PRO A 81 6.95 -13.33 -6.04
N GLY A 82 5.93 -13.92 -6.67
CA GLY A 82 5.27 -15.12 -6.15
C GLY A 82 4.22 -15.72 -7.09
N LYS A 83 3.93 -17.00 -6.89
CA LYS A 83 2.87 -17.73 -7.62
C LYS A 83 1.60 -17.87 -6.77
N ARG A 84 0.54 -18.39 -7.38
CA ARG A 84 -0.70 -18.73 -6.68
C ARG A 84 -0.41 -19.78 -5.59
N GLY A 85 -0.91 -19.54 -4.38
CA GLY A 85 -0.68 -20.35 -3.19
C GLY A 85 0.67 -20.16 -2.51
N GLU A 86 1.58 -19.36 -3.08
CA GLU A 86 2.90 -19.11 -2.51
C GLU A 86 2.82 -18.02 -1.44
N VAL A 87 3.65 -18.17 -0.39
CA VAL A 87 3.85 -17.16 0.64
C VAL A 87 5.13 -16.39 0.33
N VAL A 88 5.04 -15.08 0.23
CA VAL A 88 6.19 -14.24 -0.13
C VAL A 88 6.37 -13.14 0.90
N ASN A 89 7.63 -12.84 1.22
CA ASN A 89 7.97 -11.71 2.06
C ASN A 89 8.51 -10.59 1.19
N LEU A 90 7.94 -9.40 1.32
CA LEU A 90 8.29 -8.22 0.55
C LEU A 90 8.53 -7.03 1.47
N HIS A 91 9.70 -6.42 1.32
CA HIS A 91 10.05 -5.19 2.00
C HIS A 91 9.94 -4.02 1.03
N LEU A 92 9.20 -2.99 1.43
CA LEU A 92 9.05 -1.75 0.69
C LEU A 92 9.59 -0.58 1.54
N PRO A 93 10.25 0.40 0.88
CA PRO A 93 10.62 1.65 1.53
C PRO A 93 9.39 2.46 1.93
#